data_AF-A0A0Q7SHG3-F1
#
_entry.id   AF-A0A0Q7SHG3-F1
#
_cell.length_a   1.000
_cell.length_b   1.000
_cell.length_c   1.000
_cell.angle_alpha   90.00
_cell.angle_beta   90.00
_cell.angle_gamma   90.00
#
_symmetry.space_group_name_H-M   'P 1'
#
loop_
_entity.id
_entity.type
_entity.pdbx_description
1 polymer ?
#
loop_
_entity_poly.entity_id
_entity_poly.type
_entity_poly.pdbx_seq_one_letter_code
_entity_poly.pdbx_strand_id
1 'polypeptide(L)'
;MPNRYSIAQRTPVLNSLFAGMACAITLALAAGPAFAEPADLERVEVSGRVIEAPARYDVHAACADLDGQLQSALSRIWEDEGRYGEVKVQFVVENGEVNAVNAKGISHKIARSVRNAVNRLDCGAGTSTAAAQIYRFSVDFVDPNRPGATQMAGAAPNRVRVALLSK
;
A
#
# COMPACT_ATOMS: atom_id res chain seq x y z
N MET A 1 -13.13 20.97 42.75
CA MET A 1 -12.72 19.70 43.38
C MET A 1 -12.47 18.69 42.27
N PRO A 2 -11.21 18.24 42.06
CA PRO A 2 -10.84 17.37 40.95
C PRO A 2 -10.92 15.89 41.37
N ASN A 3 -11.71 15.10 40.66
CA ASN A 3 -11.61 13.64 40.73
C ASN A 3 -10.62 13.13 39.69
N ARG A 4 -9.69 12.35 40.21
CA ARG A 4 -8.46 11.86 39.62
C ARG A 4 -8.63 10.40 39.16
N TYR A 5 -8.07 10.12 37.99
CA TYR A 5 -7.50 8.86 37.49
C TYR A 5 -8.31 7.55 37.52
N SER A 6 -8.38 6.90 36.35
CA SER A 6 -8.00 5.48 36.27
C SER A 6 -7.32 5.19 34.93
N ILE A 7 -6.09 4.71 35.03
CA ILE A 7 -5.17 4.37 33.94
C ILE A 7 -5.41 2.89 33.68
N ALA A 8 -6.00 2.53 32.54
CA ALA A 8 -6.18 1.14 32.16
C ALA A 8 -4.81 0.45 32.04
N GLN A 9 -4.68 -0.61 32.84
CA GLN A 9 -3.47 -1.39 33.07
C GLN A 9 -2.94 -2.02 31.78
N ARG A 10 -1.65 -1.77 31.51
CA ARG A 10 -0.83 -2.63 30.67
C ARG A 10 -0.72 -3.99 31.34
N THR A 11 -1.00 -5.05 30.60
CA THR A 11 -0.75 -6.44 31.00
C THR A 11 0.74 -6.76 30.83
N PRO A 12 1.50 -7.02 31.90
CA PRO A 12 2.78 -7.67 31.78
C PRO A 12 2.59 -9.19 31.73
N VAL A 13 3.15 -9.70 30.64
CA VAL A 13 3.64 -11.05 30.36
C VAL A 13 4.23 -11.77 31.59
N LEU A 14 4.26 -13.11 31.50
CA LEU A 14 5.24 -14.07 32.06
C LEU A 14 4.77 -14.95 33.22
N ASN A 15 4.27 -16.12 32.83
CA ASN A 15 4.71 -17.45 33.27
C ASN A 15 5.77 -17.45 34.39
N SER A 16 5.32 -17.66 35.62
CA SER A 16 6.17 -17.97 36.77
C SER A 16 6.72 -19.39 36.66
N LEU A 17 8.03 -19.44 36.40
CA LEU A 17 8.91 -20.60 36.35
C LEU A 17 9.02 -21.33 37.70
N PHE A 18 9.28 -22.62 37.54
CA PHE A 18 9.59 -23.63 38.53
C PHE A 18 10.68 -23.19 39.53
N ALA A 19 10.37 -23.40 40.81
CA ALA A 19 11.34 -23.50 41.88
C ALA A 19 12.12 -24.83 41.72
N GLY A 20 13.44 -24.76 41.70
CA GLY A 20 14.31 -25.92 41.56
C GLY A 20 15.77 -25.55 41.78
N MET A 21 16.12 -25.39 43.05
CA MET A 21 17.45 -25.08 43.55
C MET A 21 18.33 -26.35 43.47
N ALA A 22 19.44 -26.30 42.72
CA ALA A 22 20.56 -27.24 42.88
C ALA A 22 21.88 -26.62 42.41
N CYS A 23 22.85 -26.69 43.29
CA CYS A 23 24.19 -26.13 43.21
C CYS A 23 25.12 -27.07 42.40
N ALA A 24 25.91 -26.54 41.48
CA ALA A 24 27.15 -27.18 41.02
C ALA A 24 28.09 -26.15 40.38
N ILE A 25 29.13 -25.79 41.13
CA ILE A 25 30.26 -24.98 40.69
C ILE A 25 31.01 -25.77 39.61
N THR A 26 31.00 -25.28 38.38
CA THR A 26 31.94 -25.69 37.34
C THR A 26 32.67 -24.44 36.84
N LEU A 27 33.95 -24.32 37.21
CA LEU A 27 34.88 -23.42 36.54
C LEU A 27 35.08 -23.93 35.10
N ALA A 28 34.23 -23.47 34.18
CA ALA A 28 34.49 -23.61 32.76
C ALA A 28 35.40 -22.45 32.33
N LEU A 29 36.58 -22.81 31.81
CA LEU A 29 37.54 -21.91 31.21
C LEU A 29 36.85 -20.91 30.28
N ALA A 30 37.02 -19.62 30.54
CA ALA A 30 36.68 -18.54 29.62
C ALA A 30 37.65 -18.53 28.43
N ALA A 31 37.53 -19.52 27.54
CA ALA A 31 37.88 -19.37 26.14
C ALA A 31 36.56 -19.15 25.40
N GLY A 32 36.02 -17.94 25.51
CA GLY A 32 34.83 -17.57 24.76
C GLY A 32 35.12 -17.72 23.27
N PRO A 33 34.30 -18.42 22.48
CA PRO A 33 34.35 -18.21 21.05
C PRO A 33 33.99 -16.74 20.85
N ALA A 34 34.95 -15.98 20.33
CA ALA A 34 34.61 -14.77 19.61
C ALA A 34 33.66 -15.25 18.51
N PHE A 35 32.35 -15.07 18.71
CA PHE A 35 31.41 -15.10 17.61
C PHE A 35 31.88 -13.96 16.71
N ALA A 36 32.68 -14.33 15.70
CA ALA A 36 32.90 -13.51 14.55
C ALA A 36 31.51 -13.09 14.09
N GLU A 37 31.24 -11.81 14.25
CA GLU A 37 30.18 -11.11 13.55
C GLU A 37 30.20 -11.67 12.12
N PRO A 38 29.11 -12.26 11.61
CA PRO A 38 29.05 -12.61 10.20
C PRO A 38 29.16 -11.28 9.46
N ALA A 39 30.39 -10.95 9.08
CA ALA A 39 30.77 -9.79 8.30
C ALA A 39 30.39 -10.05 6.84
N ASP A 40 29.14 -10.41 6.64
CA ASP A 40 28.50 -10.48 5.34
C ASP A 40 27.06 -10.05 5.60
N LEU A 41 26.89 -8.73 5.71
CA LEU A 41 25.65 -8.11 5.28
C LEU A 41 25.48 -8.53 3.82
N GLU A 42 24.82 -9.67 3.62
CA GLU A 42 24.38 -10.16 2.33
C GLU A 42 23.63 -9.01 1.69
N ARG A 43 24.34 -8.29 0.81
CA ARG A 43 23.78 -7.15 0.09
C ARG A 43 22.75 -7.77 -0.81
N VAL A 44 21.50 -7.76 -0.35
CA VAL A 44 20.34 -8.06 -1.16
C VAL A 44 20.29 -6.97 -2.22
N GLU A 45 20.95 -7.24 -3.34
CA GLU A 45 20.92 -6.40 -4.52
C GLU A 45 19.51 -6.54 -5.09
N VAL A 46 18.61 -5.69 -4.61
CA VAL A 46 17.26 -5.56 -5.15
C VAL A 46 17.42 -5.01 -6.55
N SER A 47 17.61 -5.92 -7.50
CA SER A 47 17.60 -5.64 -8.93
C SER A 47 16.17 -5.24 -9.27
N GLY A 48 15.88 -3.95 -9.11
CA GLY A 48 14.66 -3.34 -9.61
C GLY A 48 14.67 -3.50 -11.12
N ARG A 49 13.82 -4.39 -11.65
CA ARG A 49 13.62 -4.53 -13.09
C ARG A 49 13.14 -3.18 -13.61
N VAL A 50 14.04 -2.42 -14.23
CA VAL A 50 13.68 -1.19 -14.95
C VAL A 50 13.07 -1.62 -16.27
N ILE A 51 11.75 -1.64 -16.32
CA ILE A 51 11.03 -1.90 -17.56
C ILE A 51 11.05 -0.57 -18.34
N GLU A 52 11.85 -0.51 -19.39
CA GLU A 52 11.87 0.62 -20.33
C GLU A 52 10.78 0.44 -21.39
N ALA A 53 9.53 0.69 -20.99
CA ALA A 53 8.40 0.77 -21.92
C ALA A 53 7.81 2.19 -21.92
N PRO A 54 7.33 2.70 -23.07
CA PRO A 54 6.63 3.99 -23.11
C PRO A 54 5.40 3.97 -22.19
N ALA A 55 5.24 5.03 -21.39
CA ALA A 55 4.08 5.16 -20.52
C ALA A 55 2.82 5.44 -21.36
N ARG A 56 1.82 4.57 -21.19
CA ARG A 56 0.49 4.64 -21.78
C ARG A 56 -0.50 5.33 -20.83
N TYR A 57 -1.54 5.94 -21.40
CA TYR A 57 -2.58 6.67 -20.66
C TYR A 57 -4.00 6.16 -20.95
N ASP A 58 -4.14 5.21 -21.85
CA ASP A 58 -5.40 4.60 -22.29
C ASP A 58 -5.78 3.39 -21.42
N VAL A 59 -5.79 3.58 -20.10
CA VAL A 59 -6.07 2.50 -19.12
C VAL A 59 -7.46 1.89 -19.31
N HIS A 60 -8.47 2.67 -19.70
CA HIS A 60 -9.82 2.15 -19.92
C HIS A 60 -9.92 1.14 -21.08
N ALA A 61 -8.98 1.20 -22.04
CA ALA A 61 -8.89 0.20 -23.11
C ALA A 61 -8.21 -1.10 -22.62
N ALA A 62 -7.39 -0.99 -21.58
CA ALA A 62 -6.67 -2.10 -20.98
C ALA A 62 -7.54 -2.83 -19.94
N CYS A 63 -8.18 -2.09 -19.03
CA CYS A 63 -8.89 -2.65 -17.90
C CYS A 63 -10.39 -2.38 -17.99
N ALA A 64 -11.17 -3.45 -18.06
CA ALA A 64 -12.63 -3.37 -18.14
C ALA A 64 -13.20 -2.89 -16.80
N ASP A 65 -14.22 -2.03 -16.85
CA ASP A 65 -14.89 -1.49 -15.65
C ASP A 65 -13.92 -0.89 -14.60
N LEU A 66 -12.85 -0.24 -15.06
CA LEU A 66 -11.86 0.41 -14.20
C LEU A 66 -12.51 1.33 -13.16
N ASP A 67 -13.45 2.17 -13.59
CA ASP A 67 -14.12 3.15 -12.74
C ASP A 67 -14.96 2.45 -11.66
N GLY A 68 -15.76 1.45 -12.04
CA GLY A 68 -16.59 0.69 -11.09
C GLY A 68 -15.77 -0.05 -10.05
N GLN A 69 -14.69 -0.71 -10.47
CA GLN A 69 -13.78 -1.41 -9.57
C GLN A 69 -13.10 -0.46 -8.57
N LEU A 70 -12.56 0.66 -9.04
CA LEU A 70 -11.90 1.63 -8.17
C LEU A 70 -12.89 2.35 -7.25
N GLN A 71 -14.05 2.75 -7.77
CA GLN A 71 -15.12 3.37 -6.99
C GLN A 71 -15.56 2.45 -5.84
N SER A 72 -15.83 1.18 -6.15
CA SER A 72 -16.23 0.19 -5.14
C SER A 72 -15.15 -0.02 -4.08
N ALA A 73 -13.89 -0.21 -4.51
CA ALA A 73 -12.77 -0.48 -3.62
C ALA A 73 -12.35 0.72 -2.76
N LEU A 74 -12.54 1.95 -3.24
CA LEU A 74 -12.06 3.17 -2.59
C LEU A 74 -13.16 3.96 -1.85
N SER A 75 -14.43 3.62 -2.04
CA SER A 75 -15.56 4.24 -1.35
C SER A 75 -15.35 4.33 0.18
N ARG A 76 -15.02 3.20 0.80
CA ARG A 76 -14.82 3.12 2.25
C ARG A 76 -13.65 3.94 2.76
N ILE A 77 -12.47 3.87 2.11
CA ILE A 77 -11.31 4.65 2.58
C ILE A 77 -11.57 6.14 2.48
N TRP A 78 -12.38 6.55 1.52
CA TRP A 78 -12.72 7.94 1.38
C TRP A 78 -13.74 8.41 2.42
N GLU A 79 -14.77 7.61 2.73
CA GLU A 79 -15.66 7.89 3.87
C GLU A 79 -14.87 8.03 5.17
N ASP A 80 -13.90 7.13 5.39
CA ASP A 80 -13.08 7.12 6.61
C ASP A 80 -12.13 8.32 6.71
N GLU A 81 -11.51 8.75 5.61
CA GLU A 81 -10.47 9.78 5.61
C GLU A 81 -11.01 11.19 5.34
N GLY A 82 -12.10 11.33 4.56
CA GLY A 82 -12.70 12.62 4.19
C GLY A 82 -11.74 13.58 3.49
N ARG A 83 -10.67 13.09 2.85
CA ARG A 83 -9.67 13.93 2.17
C ARG A 83 -9.91 13.94 0.66
N TYR A 84 -9.69 15.11 0.07
CA TYR A 84 -9.89 15.38 -1.35
C TYR A 84 -8.58 15.68 -2.05
N GLY A 85 -8.53 15.38 -3.35
CA GLY A 85 -7.37 15.67 -4.20
C GLY A 85 -7.05 14.55 -5.18
N GLU A 86 -5.87 14.66 -5.78
CA GLU A 86 -5.39 13.76 -6.83
C GLU A 86 -4.38 12.75 -6.27
N VAL A 87 -4.53 11.49 -6.67
CA VAL A 87 -3.52 10.44 -6.47
C VAL A 87 -3.00 9.99 -7.82
N LYS A 88 -1.71 10.22 -8.06
CA LYS A 88 -1.03 9.78 -9.28
C LYS A 88 -0.67 8.31 -9.16
N VAL A 89 -1.04 7.53 -10.17
CA VAL A 89 -0.82 6.09 -10.23
C VAL A 89 0.03 5.75 -11.44
N GLN A 90 1.03 4.89 -11.22
CA GLN A 90 1.77 4.21 -12.27
C GLN A 90 1.77 2.71 -11.96
N PHE A 91 1.55 1.87 -12.95
CA PHE A 91 1.62 0.42 -12.79
C PHE A 91 2.08 -0.25 -14.08
N VAL A 92 2.44 -1.52 -13.98
CA VAL A 92 2.84 -2.36 -15.10
C VAL A 92 1.77 -3.43 -15.30
N VAL A 93 1.42 -3.72 -16.54
CA VAL A 93 0.64 -4.91 -16.91
C VAL A 93 1.53 -5.83 -17.71
N GLU A 94 1.63 -7.09 -17.28
CA GLU A 94 2.38 -8.15 -17.96
C GLU A 94 1.54 -9.43 -17.88
N ASN A 95 1.26 -10.07 -19.02
CA ASN A 95 0.39 -11.25 -19.12
C ASN A 95 -1.02 -11.04 -18.52
N GLY A 96 -1.56 -9.83 -18.62
CA GLY A 96 -2.86 -9.47 -18.03
C GLY A 96 -2.84 -9.25 -16.51
N GLU A 97 -1.70 -9.44 -15.85
CA GLU A 97 -1.54 -9.21 -14.42
C GLU A 97 -0.96 -7.83 -14.12
N VAL A 98 -1.51 -7.18 -13.08
CA VAL A 98 -1.02 -5.89 -12.60
C VAL A 98 0.16 -6.09 -11.65
N ASN A 99 1.27 -5.41 -11.95
CA ASN A 99 2.53 -5.47 -11.24
C ASN A 99 3.10 -4.07 -10.98
N ALA A 100 4.08 -3.99 -10.06
CA ALA A 100 4.88 -2.79 -9.80
C ALA A 100 4.08 -1.48 -9.61
N VAL A 101 2.97 -1.54 -8.87
CA VAL A 101 2.10 -0.38 -8.65
C VAL A 101 2.75 0.66 -7.74
N ASN A 102 2.96 1.84 -8.29
CA ASN A 102 3.31 3.06 -7.57
C ASN A 102 2.09 3.98 -7.46
N ALA A 103 1.84 4.49 -6.26
CA ALA A 103 0.78 5.46 -6.00
C ALA A 103 1.33 6.56 -5.09
N LYS A 104 1.13 7.82 -5.48
CA LYS A 104 1.58 9.01 -4.75
C LYS A 104 0.48 10.06 -4.74
N GLY A 105 0.14 10.57 -3.56
CA GLY A 105 -0.94 11.56 -3.43
C GLY A 105 -1.21 12.00 -2.00
N ILE A 106 -2.46 12.30 -1.73
CA ILE A 106 -3.00 13.08 -0.60
C ILE A 106 -2.51 12.62 0.79
N SER A 107 -2.45 11.31 1.04
CA SER A 107 -1.96 10.74 2.29
C SER A 107 -1.32 9.36 2.04
N HIS A 108 -0.43 8.93 2.94
CA HIS A 108 0.15 7.57 2.85
C HIS A 108 -0.91 6.47 2.93
N LYS A 109 -1.97 6.69 3.72
CA LYS A 109 -3.05 5.71 3.88
C LYS A 109 -3.90 5.62 2.62
N ILE A 110 -4.29 6.75 2.02
CA ILE A 110 -5.03 6.79 0.75
C ILE A 110 -4.17 6.21 -0.37
N ALA A 111 -2.91 6.60 -0.49
CA ALA A 111 -2.00 6.07 -1.51
C ALA A 111 -1.81 4.55 -1.38
N ARG A 112 -1.74 4.02 -0.16
CA ARG A 112 -1.70 2.57 0.10
C ARG A 112 -3.00 1.88 -0.35
N SER A 113 -4.16 2.44 -0.01
CA SER A 113 -5.45 1.89 -0.43
C SER A 113 -5.61 1.91 -1.95
N VAL A 114 -5.21 3.00 -2.62
CA VAL A 114 -5.18 3.10 -4.08
C VAL A 114 -4.26 2.04 -4.68
N ARG A 115 -3.06 1.85 -4.14
CA ARG A 115 -2.14 0.79 -4.59
C ARG A 115 -2.77 -0.60 -4.49
N ASN A 116 -3.43 -0.89 -3.37
CA ASN A 116 -4.09 -2.17 -3.13
C ASN A 116 -5.27 -2.40 -4.07
N ALA A 117 -6.06 -1.35 -4.36
CA ALA A 117 -7.17 -1.43 -5.32
C ALA A 117 -6.65 -1.68 -6.74
N VAL A 118 -5.60 -0.95 -7.15
CA VAL A 118 -4.99 -1.07 -8.49
C VAL A 118 -4.36 -2.46 -8.69
N ASN A 119 -3.70 -3.02 -7.68
CA ASN A 119 -3.17 -4.39 -7.72
C ASN A 119 -4.24 -5.48 -7.92
N ARG A 120 -5.52 -5.16 -7.72
CA ARG A 120 -6.64 -6.09 -7.86
C ARG A 120 -7.48 -5.83 -9.10
N LEU A 121 -7.06 -4.89 -9.95
CA LEU A 121 -7.78 -4.60 -11.17
C LEU A 121 -7.72 -5.78 -12.12
N ASP A 122 -8.87 -6.10 -12.69
CA ASP A 122 -8.94 -7.00 -13.83
C ASP A 122 -8.64 -6.23 -15.12
N CYS A 123 -7.41 -6.37 -15.62
CA CYS A 123 -6.97 -5.77 -16.88
C CYS A 123 -7.12 -6.71 -18.09
N GLY A 124 -7.87 -7.82 -17.93
CA GLY A 124 -8.28 -8.75 -18.98
C GLY A 124 -7.16 -9.42 -19.78
N ALA A 125 -7.45 -10.59 -20.34
CA ALA A 125 -6.55 -11.24 -21.30
C ALA A 125 -6.43 -10.46 -22.64
N GLY A 126 -7.20 -9.39 -22.86
CA GLY A 126 -7.10 -8.53 -24.05
C GLY A 126 -5.77 -7.77 -24.15
N THR A 127 -5.06 -7.62 -23.03
CA THR A 127 -3.69 -7.10 -22.96
C THR A 127 -2.63 -8.21 -22.85
N SER A 128 -2.90 -9.40 -23.41
CA SER A 128 -1.93 -10.51 -23.56
C SER A 128 -0.82 -10.20 -24.58
N THR A 129 -0.29 -8.98 -24.57
CA THR A 129 0.97 -8.70 -25.23
C THR A 129 2.08 -9.31 -24.38
N ALA A 130 2.96 -10.11 -25.00
CA ALA A 130 4.10 -10.72 -24.33
C ALA A 130 5.07 -9.69 -23.70
N ALA A 131 4.97 -8.42 -24.08
CA ALA A 131 5.77 -7.34 -23.52
C ALA A 131 5.01 -6.62 -22.39
N ALA A 132 5.75 -6.31 -21.31
CA ALA A 132 5.26 -5.52 -20.20
C ALA A 132 4.91 -4.08 -20.65
N GLN A 133 3.75 -3.59 -20.22
CA GLN A 133 3.24 -2.27 -20.57
C GLN A 133 3.12 -1.40 -19.33
N ILE A 134 3.58 -0.15 -19.41
CA ILE A 134 3.49 0.80 -18.30
C ILE A 134 2.30 1.71 -18.51
N TYR A 135 1.43 1.79 -17.50
CA TYR A 135 0.26 2.65 -17.50
C TYR A 135 0.37 3.74 -16.45
N ARG A 136 -0.17 4.92 -16.78
CA ARG A 136 -0.26 6.08 -15.89
C ARG A 136 -1.65 6.71 -15.97
N PHE A 137 -2.24 6.94 -14.82
CA PHE A 137 -3.51 7.64 -14.68
C PHE A 137 -3.60 8.30 -13.30
N SER A 138 -4.63 9.09 -13.06
CA SER A 138 -4.87 9.72 -11.76
C SER A 138 -6.22 9.31 -11.19
N VAL A 139 -6.28 9.16 -9.87
CA VAL A 139 -7.51 8.93 -9.11
C VAL A 139 -7.87 10.22 -8.37
N ASP A 140 -9.02 10.78 -8.70
CA ASP A 140 -9.52 12.03 -8.12
C ASP A 140 -10.57 11.70 -7.03
N PHE A 141 -10.28 12.08 -5.79
CA PHE A 141 -11.24 12.02 -4.67
C PHE A 141 -11.98 13.37 -4.59
N VAL A 142 -13.28 13.38 -4.92
CA VAL A 142 -14.04 14.61 -5.17
C VAL A 142 -15.27 14.76 -4.28
N ASP A 143 -15.41 15.87 -3.53
CA ASP A 143 -16.67 16.14 -2.82
C ASP A 143 -17.75 16.63 -3.79
N PRO A 144 -18.88 15.92 -3.97
CA PRO A 144 -19.96 16.40 -4.83
C PRO A 144 -20.63 17.68 -4.31
N ASN A 145 -20.55 17.95 -3.00
CA ASN A 145 -21.19 19.10 -2.37
C ASN A 145 -20.31 20.35 -2.34
N ARG A 146 -19.03 20.24 -2.75
CA ARG A 146 -18.10 21.37 -2.71
C ARG A 146 -18.16 22.17 -4.01
N PRO A 147 -18.48 23.48 -3.96
CA PRO A 147 -18.47 24.31 -5.15
C PRO A 147 -17.06 24.35 -5.77
N GLY A 148 -16.95 24.06 -7.07
CA GLY A 148 -15.69 23.99 -7.80
C GLY A 148 -15.03 22.61 -7.88
N ALA A 149 -15.56 21.58 -7.20
CA ALA A 149 -15.04 20.21 -7.30
C ALA A 149 -15.13 19.65 -8.72
N THR A 150 -16.16 20.03 -9.47
CA THR A 150 -16.35 19.66 -10.87
C THR A 150 -15.34 20.32 -11.83
N GLN A 151 -14.74 21.45 -11.44
CA GLN A 151 -13.77 22.20 -12.27
C GLN A 151 -12.32 21.73 -12.07
N MET A 152 -11.94 21.24 -10.89
CA MET A 152 -10.60 20.64 -10.68
C MET A 152 -10.48 19.25 -11.31
N ALA A 153 -11.61 18.57 -11.52
CA ALA A 153 -11.70 17.25 -12.13
C ALA A 153 -11.99 17.35 -13.64
N GLY A 154 -11.23 18.14 -14.40
CA GLY A 154 -11.39 18.24 -15.86
C GLY A 154 -11.45 16.85 -16.51
N ALA A 155 -12.26 16.71 -17.57
CA ALA A 155 -12.54 15.46 -18.31
C ALA A 155 -11.33 14.93 -19.10
N ALA A 156 -10.19 14.76 -18.43
CA ALA A 156 -9.03 14.15 -19.04
C ALA A 156 -9.26 12.62 -19.10
N PRO A 157 -8.97 11.98 -20.24
CA PRO A 157 -9.25 10.56 -20.48
C PRO A 157 -8.41 9.59 -19.64
N ASN A 158 -7.52 10.12 -18.79
CA ASN A 158 -6.61 9.38 -17.92
C ASN A 158 -6.89 9.65 -16.43
N ARG A 159 -8.15 9.98 -16.10
CA ARG A 159 -8.60 10.27 -14.73
C ARG A 159 -9.79 9.41 -14.36
N VAL A 160 -9.68 8.73 -13.22
CA VAL A 160 -10.77 7.99 -12.59
C VAL A 160 -11.28 8.82 -11.42
N ARG A 161 -12.60 8.97 -11.33
CA ARG A 161 -13.24 9.70 -10.24
C ARG A 161 -13.77 8.74 -9.21
N VAL A 162 -13.48 9.04 -7.95
CA VAL A 162 -14.16 8.43 -6.81
C VAL A 162 -15.09 9.48 -6.25
N ALA A 163 -16.42 9.26 -6.38
CA ALA A 163 -17.51 10.14 -5.92
C ALA A 163 -18.33 9.54 -4.74
N LEU A 164 -18.67 10.30 -3.69
CA LEU A 164 -19.27 9.73 -2.47
C LEU A 164 -20.73 9.61 -2.82
N LEU A 165 -21.17 8.38 -3.08
CA LEU A 165 -22.54 8.12 -3.45
C LEU A 165 -23.36 8.31 -2.18
N SER A 166 -24.03 9.45 -2.06
CA SER A 166 -25.02 9.68 -1.01
C SER A 166 -26.08 8.58 -1.12
N LYS A 167 -26.24 7.79 -0.04
CA LYS A 167 -27.36 6.86 0.11
C LYS A 167 -28.68 7.61 0.23
#